data_AF-P0CL45-F1
#
_entry.id   AF-P0CL45-F1
#
_cell.length_a   1.000
_cell.length_b   1.000
_cell.length_c   1.000
_cell.angle_alpha   90.00
_cell.angle_beta   90.00
_cell.angle_gamma   90.00
#
_symmetry.space_group_name_H-M   'P 1'
#
loop_
_entity.id
_entity.type
_entity.pdbx_description
1 polymer ?
#
loop_
_entity_poly.entity_id
_entity_poly.type
_entity_poly.pdbx_seq_one_letter_code
_entity_poly.pdbx_strand_id
1 'polypeptide(L)'
;MLKNIPIPSPLSPVEGILIKRKTLERYFSIERLEQQAHQRAKRILREAEEEAKTLRMYAYQEGYEQGMIDALQQVAAYLTDNQTMAWKWMEKIQIYARELFSAAVDHPETLLTVLDEWLRDFDKPEGQLFLTLPVNAKKDHQKLMVLLMENWPGTFNLKYHQEQRFIMSCGDQIAEFSPEQFVETAVGVIKHHLDELPQDCRTISDNAINALIDEWKTKTQAEVIR
;
A
#
# COMPACT_ATOMS: atom_id res chain seq x y z
N MET A 1 56.39 -0.44 8.26
CA MET A 1 57.44 -0.29 9.29
C MET A 1 58.12 1.05 9.10
N LEU A 2 57.96 2.01 10.02
CA LEU A 2 58.81 3.21 10.04
C LEU A 2 60.25 2.75 10.32
N LYS A 3 61.16 2.95 9.36
CA LYS A 3 62.59 2.79 9.62
C LYS A 3 62.95 3.84 10.69
N ASN A 4 63.23 3.38 11.91
CA ASN A 4 63.87 4.20 12.91
C ASN A 4 65.23 4.58 12.32
N ILE A 5 65.38 5.81 11.82
CA ILE A 5 66.69 6.32 11.45
C ILE A 5 67.33 6.73 12.79
N PRO A 6 68.31 5.99 13.31
CA PRO A 6 68.95 6.39 14.56
C PRO A 6 69.66 7.71 14.33
N ILE A 7 69.17 8.77 14.99
CA ILE A 7 69.87 10.05 15.08
C ILE A 7 70.93 9.88 16.18
N PRO A 8 72.20 10.27 15.95
CA PRO A 8 73.24 10.12 16.95
C PRO A 8 72.83 10.79 18.27
N SER A 9 72.91 10.03 19.36
CA SER A 9 72.59 10.50 20.71
C SER A 9 73.44 11.71 21.13
N PRO A 10 72.92 12.61 21.98
CA PRO A 10 73.63 13.81 22.38
C PRO A 10 74.96 13.47 23.05
N LEU A 11 76.03 14.12 22.61
CA LEU A 11 77.27 14.20 23.39
C LEU A 11 76.97 15.13 24.57
N SER A 12 76.64 14.58 25.74
CA SER A 12 76.71 15.35 26.97
C SER A 12 78.16 15.84 27.12
N PRO A 13 78.41 17.16 27.20
CA PRO A 13 79.75 17.64 27.46
C PRO A 13 80.17 17.10 28.83
N VAL A 14 81.12 16.16 28.83
CA VAL A 14 81.84 15.78 30.03
C VAL A 14 82.70 16.98 30.42
N GLU A 15 82.62 17.42 31.68
CA GLU A 15 83.41 18.55 32.18
C GLU A 15 84.89 18.41 31.77
N GLY A 16 85.43 19.46 31.12
CA GLY A 16 86.85 19.54 30.74
C GLY A 16 87.20 19.18 29.28
N ILE A 17 86.26 18.71 28.45
CA ILE A 17 86.55 18.39 27.03
C ILE A 17 86.30 19.60 26.10
N LEU A 18 87.33 20.06 25.39
CA LEU A 18 87.20 21.09 24.34
C LEU A 18 86.58 20.50 23.06
N ILE A 19 85.32 20.86 22.79
CA ILE A 19 84.63 20.49 21.56
C ILE A 19 84.95 21.51 20.46
N LYS A 20 85.38 21.03 19.27
CA LYS A 20 85.60 21.91 18.11
C LYS A 20 84.31 22.66 17.77
N ARG A 21 84.38 23.98 17.59
CA ARG A 21 83.23 24.83 17.24
C ARG A 21 82.38 24.26 16.09
N LYS A 22 83.01 23.76 15.02
CA LYS A 22 82.31 23.13 13.88
C LYS A 22 81.49 21.90 14.27
N THR A 23 81.93 21.12 15.26
CA THR A 23 81.19 19.96 15.78
C THR A 23 79.98 20.41 16.59
N LEU A 24 80.14 21.46 17.39
CA LEU A 24 79.09 22.03 18.23
C LEU A 24 78.00 22.75 17.37
N GLU A 25 78.42 23.48 16.33
CA GLU A 25 77.49 24.07 15.33
C GLU A 25 76.71 23.00 14.56
N ARG A 26 77.37 21.91 14.15
CA ARG A 26 76.68 20.76 13.53
C ARG A 26 75.66 20.15 14.49
N TYR A 27 76.03 19.97 15.76
CA TYR A 27 75.12 19.45 16.78
C TYR A 27 73.86 20.32 16.92
N PHE A 28 74.02 21.63 17.14
CA PHE A 28 72.88 22.55 17.22
C PHE A 28 72.06 22.58 15.93
N SER A 29 72.69 22.41 14.76
CA SER A 29 71.97 22.30 13.49
C SER A 29 71.12 21.03 13.39
N ILE A 30 71.59 19.89 13.92
CA ILE A 30 70.86 18.62 13.94
C ILE A 30 69.70 18.71 14.93
N GLU A 31 69.94 19.20 16.16
CA GLU A 31 68.89 19.37 17.17
C GLU A 31 67.80 20.33 16.68
N ARG A 32 68.19 21.45 16.04
CA ARG A 32 67.24 22.36 15.41
C ARG A 32 66.44 21.69 14.29
N LEU A 33 67.09 20.87 13.46
CA LEU A 33 66.43 20.13 12.38
C LEU A 33 65.47 19.07 12.93
N GLU A 34 65.80 18.39 14.03
CA GLU A 34 64.92 17.46 14.73
C GLU A 34 63.70 18.18 15.31
N GLN A 35 63.90 19.28 16.03
CA GLN A 35 62.81 20.09 16.56
C GLN A 35 61.89 20.59 15.44
N GLN A 36 62.47 21.06 14.32
CA GLN A 36 61.71 21.49 13.15
C GLN A 36 60.94 20.33 12.49
N ALA A 37 61.56 19.15 12.37
CA ALA A 37 60.92 17.96 11.83
C ALA A 37 59.75 17.50 12.73
N HIS A 38 59.94 17.50 14.05
CA HIS A 38 58.92 17.12 15.02
C HIS A 38 57.76 18.13 15.06
N GLN A 39 58.05 19.44 15.01
CA GLN A 39 57.03 20.49 14.88
C GLN A 39 56.25 20.36 13.56
N ARG A 40 56.95 20.12 12.45
CA ARG A 40 56.33 19.90 11.14
C ARG A 40 55.45 18.66 11.13
N ALA A 41 55.93 17.54 11.70
CA ALA A 41 55.15 16.31 11.81
C ALA A 41 53.90 16.49 12.68
N LYS A 42 54.01 17.18 13.83
CA LYS A 42 52.84 17.53 14.67
C LYS A 42 51.81 18.38 13.93
N ARG A 43 52.27 19.36 13.15
CA ARG A 43 51.38 20.19 12.33
C ARG A 43 50.69 19.36 11.25
N ILE A 44 51.41 18.52 10.51
CA ILE A 44 50.82 17.63 9.48
C ILE A 44 49.78 16.69 10.11
N LEU A 45 50.05 16.13 11.29
CA LEU A 45 49.09 15.27 11.98
C LEU A 45 47.82 16.02 12.40
N ARG A 46 47.95 17.26 12.88
CA ARG A 46 46.80 18.10 13.22
C ARG A 46 45.99 18.47 11.98
N GLU A 47 46.65 18.91 10.91
CA GLU A 47 46.00 19.22 9.63
C GLU A 47 45.25 18.00 9.08
N ALA A 48 45.88 16.82 9.12
CA ALA A 48 45.24 15.57 8.69
C ALA A 48 44.06 15.16 9.59
N GLU A 49 44.13 15.41 10.91
CA GLU A 49 43.04 15.13 11.84
C GLU A 49 41.85 16.09 11.63
N GLU A 50 42.13 17.37 11.39
CA GLU A 50 41.12 18.38 11.04
C GLU A 50 40.45 18.08 9.69
N GLU A 51 41.23 17.69 8.69
CA GLU A 51 40.73 17.27 7.38
C GLU A 51 39.88 15.99 7.50
N ALA A 52 40.36 14.99 8.25
CA ALA A 52 39.61 13.76 8.50
C ALA A 52 38.30 14.02 9.26
N LYS A 53 38.30 14.95 10.23
CA LYS A 53 37.08 15.36 10.95
C LYS A 53 36.08 16.02 10.01
N THR A 54 36.56 16.93 9.16
CA THR A 54 35.74 17.61 8.15
C THR A 54 35.12 16.60 7.18
N LEU A 55 35.91 15.66 6.66
CA LEU A 55 35.44 14.62 5.76
C LEU A 55 34.42 13.69 6.43
N ARG A 56 34.65 13.29 7.69
CA ARG A 56 33.69 12.48 8.45
C ARG A 56 32.37 13.23 8.68
N MET A 57 32.42 14.53 8.94
CA MET A 57 31.23 15.35 9.13
C MET A 57 30.41 15.42 7.84
N TYR A 58 31.07 15.67 6.68
CA TYR A 58 30.40 15.66 5.39
C TYR A 58 29.81 14.29 5.05
N ALA A 59 30.57 13.21 5.23
CA ALA A 59 30.08 11.86 4.98
C ALA A 59 28.92 11.47 5.91
N TYR A 60 28.93 11.95 7.17
CA TYR A 60 27.82 11.73 8.10
C TYR A 60 26.56 12.49 7.67
N GLN A 61 26.70 13.76 7.25
CA GLN A 61 25.58 14.56 6.73
C GLN A 61 25.00 13.94 5.45
N GLU A 62 25.84 13.61 4.48
CA GLU A 62 25.41 12.99 3.22
C GLU A 62 24.75 11.63 3.46
N GLY A 63 25.33 10.78 4.32
CA GLY A 63 24.74 9.48 4.66
C GLY A 63 23.42 9.61 5.43
N TYR A 64 23.29 10.62 6.29
CA TYR A 64 22.04 10.91 7.01
C TYR A 64 20.96 11.42 6.05
N GLU A 65 21.28 12.37 5.17
CA GLU A 65 20.37 12.89 4.15
C GLU A 65 19.89 11.78 3.21
N GLN A 66 20.81 10.95 2.71
CA GLN A 66 20.47 9.82 1.86
C GLN A 66 19.60 8.79 2.59
N GLY A 67 19.96 8.43 3.82
CA GLY A 67 19.16 7.49 4.63
C GLY A 67 17.74 8.00 4.92
N MET A 68 17.59 9.31 5.12
CA MET A 68 16.29 9.96 5.26
C MET A 68 15.48 9.92 3.97
N ILE A 69 16.10 10.19 2.82
CA ILE A 69 15.44 10.08 1.51
C ILE A 69 14.97 8.64 1.26
N ASP A 70 15.82 7.65 1.50
CA ASP A 70 15.50 6.25 1.30
C ASP A 70 14.34 5.80 2.20
N ALA A 71 14.32 6.24 3.47
CA ALA A 71 13.23 5.97 4.39
C ALA A 71 11.91 6.60 3.92
N LEU A 72 11.93 7.85 3.48
CA LEU A 72 10.75 8.54 2.94
C LEU A 72 10.21 7.86 1.67
N GLN A 73 11.10 7.38 0.80
CA GLN A 73 10.71 6.62 -0.39
C GLN A 73 10.03 5.29 -0.03
N GLN A 74 10.51 4.58 1.00
CA GLN A 74 9.87 3.35 1.48
C GLN A 74 8.47 3.61 2.03
N VAL A 75 8.29 4.71 2.79
CA VAL A 75 6.96 5.12 3.29
C VAL A 75 6.04 5.47 2.12
N ALA A 76 6.50 6.26 1.15
CA ALA A 76 5.71 6.63 -0.02
C ALA A 76 5.29 5.40 -0.86
N ALA A 77 6.20 4.44 -1.04
CA ALA A 77 5.92 3.18 -1.72
C ALA A 77 4.84 2.38 -0.96
N TYR A 78 4.99 2.22 0.36
CA TYR A 78 4.02 1.52 1.20
C TYR A 78 2.61 2.13 1.11
N LEU A 79 2.50 3.47 1.15
CA LEU A 79 1.20 4.16 1.03
C LEU A 79 0.57 3.97 -0.36
N THR A 80 1.39 3.97 -1.41
CA THR A 80 0.93 3.71 -2.79
C THR A 80 0.45 2.27 -2.97
N ASP A 81 1.17 1.31 -2.39
CA ASP A 81 0.80 -0.10 -2.41
C ASP A 81 -0.53 -0.34 -1.69
N ASN A 82 -0.75 0.31 -0.54
CA ASN A 82 -2.01 0.24 0.19
C ASN A 82 -3.19 0.76 -0.64
N GLN A 83 -3.04 1.88 -1.35
CA GLN A 83 -4.10 2.39 -2.24
C GLN A 83 -4.39 1.41 -3.38
N THR A 84 -3.34 0.85 -3.98
CA THR A 84 -3.48 -0.15 -5.04
C THR A 84 -4.20 -1.40 -4.53
N MET A 85 -3.93 -1.80 -3.28
CA MET A 85 -4.58 -2.93 -2.64
C MET A 85 -6.07 -2.69 -2.40
N ALA A 86 -6.47 -1.47 -2.02
CA ALA A 86 -7.88 -1.11 -1.86
C ALA A 86 -8.66 -1.30 -3.18
N TRP A 87 -8.11 -0.82 -4.31
CA TRP A 87 -8.71 -1.03 -5.63
C TRP A 87 -8.82 -2.51 -6.00
N LYS A 88 -7.76 -3.29 -5.76
CA LYS A 88 -7.77 -4.74 -6.01
C LYS A 88 -8.83 -5.48 -5.20
N TRP A 89 -9.03 -5.11 -3.94
CA TRP A 89 -10.08 -5.71 -3.12
C TRP A 89 -11.47 -5.31 -3.57
N MET A 90 -11.67 -4.04 -3.95
CA MET A 90 -12.95 -3.58 -4.49
C MET A 90 -13.34 -4.37 -5.76
N GLU A 91 -12.41 -4.55 -6.69
CA GLU A 91 -12.62 -5.36 -7.90
C GLU A 91 -12.95 -6.82 -7.57
N LYS A 92 -12.19 -7.43 -6.65
CA LYS A 92 -12.47 -8.80 -6.19
C LYS A 92 -13.85 -8.95 -5.57
N ILE A 93 -14.27 -8.01 -4.72
CA ILE A 93 -15.60 -8.04 -4.10
C ILE A 93 -16.68 -7.96 -5.18
N GLN A 94 -16.52 -7.12 -6.21
CA GLN A 94 -17.50 -7.05 -7.30
C GLN A 94 -17.59 -8.36 -8.09
N ILE A 95 -16.46 -9.03 -8.34
CA ILE A 95 -16.43 -10.34 -9.01
C ILE A 95 -17.16 -11.38 -8.14
N TYR A 96 -16.81 -11.49 -6.86
CA TYR A 96 -17.44 -12.47 -5.96
C TYR A 96 -18.93 -12.18 -5.72
N ALA A 97 -19.31 -10.91 -5.62
CA ALA A 97 -20.72 -10.52 -5.49
C ALA A 97 -21.51 -10.94 -6.73
N ARG A 98 -20.96 -10.70 -7.93
CA ARG A 98 -21.57 -11.14 -9.18
C ARG A 98 -21.74 -12.64 -9.23
N GLU A 99 -20.71 -13.41 -8.88
CA GLU A 99 -20.77 -14.88 -8.83
C GLU A 99 -21.82 -15.37 -7.83
N LEU A 100 -21.85 -14.79 -6.63
CA LEU A 100 -22.79 -15.14 -5.57
C LEU A 100 -24.24 -14.85 -5.99
N PHE A 101 -24.53 -13.65 -6.49
CA PHE A 101 -25.87 -13.29 -6.92
C PHE A 101 -26.30 -14.09 -8.15
N SER A 102 -25.40 -14.32 -9.10
CA SER A 102 -25.68 -15.16 -10.28
C SER A 102 -26.07 -16.59 -9.86
N ALA A 103 -25.35 -17.16 -8.89
CA ALA A 103 -25.67 -18.48 -8.35
C ALA A 103 -27.01 -18.49 -7.60
N ALA A 104 -27.34 -17.41 -6.88
CA ALA A 104 -28.62 -17.28 -6.19
C ALA A 104 -29.80 -17.18 -7.18
N VAL A 105 -29.68 -16.41 -8.26
CA VAL A 105 -30.77 -16.24 -9.25
C VAL A 105 -30.93 -17.42 -10.22
N ASP A 106 -29.90 -18.23 -10.44
CA ASP A 106 -30.01 -19.46 -11.25
C ASP A 106 -30.69 -20.62 -10.48
N HIS A 107 -30.97 -20.43 -9.19
CA HIS A 107 -31.64 -21.45 -8.40
C HIS A 107 -33.13 -21.55 -8.75
N PRO A 108 -33.70 -22.77 -8.94
CA PRO A 108 -35.09 -22.95 -9.34
C PRO A 108 -36.10 -22.39 -8.34
N GLU A 109 -35.75 -22.38 -7.06
CA GLU A 109 -36.62 -21.84 -6.01
C GLU A 109 -36.74 -20.32 -6.09
N THR A 110 -35.73 -19.62 -6.62
CA THR A 110 -35.76 -18.15 -6.75
C THR A 110 -36.88 -17.71 -7.68
N LEU A 111 -37.13 -18.46 -8.76
CA LEU A 111 -38.28 -18.21 -9.64
C LEU A 111 -39.60 -18.30 -8.89
N LEU A 112 -39.73 -19.28 -8.01
CA LEU A 112 -40.95 -19.49 -7.23
C LEU A 112 -41.15 -18.38 -6.21
N THR A 113 -40.07 -17.94 -5.57
CA THR A 113 -40.10 -16.81 -4.65
C THR A 113 -40.53 -15.54 -5.38
N VAL A 114 -39.97 -15.25 -6.55
CA VAL A 114 -40.36 -14.09 -7.36
C VAL A 114 -41.82 -14.18 -7.81
N LEU A 115 -42.28 -15.37 -8.19
CA LEU A 115 -43.68 -15.59 -8.54
C LEU A 115 -44.61 -15.42 -7.33
N ASP A 116 -44.27 -15.98 -6.17
CA ASP A 116 -45.05 -15.85 -4.93
C ASP A 116 -45.14 -14.38 -4.49
N GLU A 117 -44.01 -13.67 -4.50
CA GLU A 117 -43.96 -12.24 -4.19
C GLU A 117 -44.82 -11.42 -5.14
N TRP A 118 -44.71 -11.66 -6.45
CA TRP A 118 -45.53 -10.95 -7.43
C TRP A 118 -47.03 -11.26 -7.25
N LEU A 119 -47.39 -12.53 -6.99
CA LEU A 119 -48.78 -12.94 -6.81
C LEU A 119 -49.41 -12.39 -5.51
N ARG A 120 -48.62 -12.12 -4.47
CA ARG A 120 -49.09 -11.48 -3.22
C ARG A 120 -49.61 -10.06 -3.41
N ASP A 121 -49.17 -9.36 -4.45
CA ASP A 121 -49.66 -8.02 -4.77
C ASP A 121 -51.10 -8.04 -5.33
N PHE A 122 -51.68 -9.21 -5.58
CA PHE A 122 -53.04 -9.38 -6.10
C PHE A 122 -54.04 -9.78 -4.99
N ASP A 123 -54.98 -8.88 -4.65
CA ASP A 123 -56.09 -9.20 -3.71
C ASP A 123 -56.97 -10.36 -4.22
N LYS A 124 -57.13 -10.49 -5.54
CA LYS A 124 -57.81 -11.60 -6.23
C LYS A 124 -57.22 -11.77 -7.63
N PRO A 125 -56.40 -12.79 -7.88
CA PRO A 125 -56.03 -13.14 -9.24
C PRO A 125 -57.26 -13.67 -10.00
N GLU A 126 -57.88 -12.83 -10.81
CA GLU A 126 -58.91 -13.24 -11.76
C GLU A 126 -58.28 -13.36 -13.16
N GLY A 127 -58.30 -14.56 -13.72
CA GLY A 127 -57.84 -14.80 -15.10
C GLY A 127 -56.94 -16.01 -15.28
N GLN A 128 -56.43 -16.14 -16.50
CA GLN A 128 -55.45 -17.15 -16.87
C GLN A 128 -54.04 -16.60 -16.62
N LEU A 129 -53.24 -17.32 -15.84
CA LEU A 129 -51.82 -16.98 -15.64
C LEU A 129 -51.01 -17.43 -16.85
N PHE A 130 -50.27 -16.52 -17.48
CA PHE A 130 -49.31 -16.87 -18.53
C PHE A 130 -47.89 -16.70 -18.00
N LEU A 131 -47.11 -17.75 -18.11
CA LEU A 131 -45.70 -17.80 -17.72
C LEU A 131 -44.87 -18.10 -18.95
N THR A 132 -43.93 -17.22 -19.25
CA THR A 132 -42.96 -17.40 -20.34
C THR A 132 -41.57 -17.44 -19.74
N LEU A 133 -40.98 -18.64 -19.67
CA LEU A 133 -39.72 -18.90 -18.98
C LEU A 133 -38.57 -19.19 -19.96
N PRO A 134 -37.32 -18.95 -19.59
CA PRO A 134 -36.19 -19.32 -20.44
C PRO A 134 -36.11 -20.84 -20.63
N VAL A 135 -35.56 -21.30 -21.76
CA VAL A 135 -35.48 -22.74 -22.10
C VAL A 135 -34.73 -23.56 -21.03
N ASN A 136 -33.77 -22.97 -20.33
CA ASN A 136 -33.02 -23.66 -19.26
C ASN A 136 -33.91 -24.08 -18.08
N ALA A 137 -35.02 -23.38 -17.83
CA ALA A 137 -35.99 -23.70 -16.78
C ALA A 137 -36.77 -25.00 -17.06
N LYS A 138 -36.64 -25.58 -18.26
CA LYS A 138 -37.19 -26.92 -18.56
C LYS A 138 -36.62 -28.00 -17.65
N LYS A 139 -35.38 -27.84 -17.16
CA LYS A 139 -34.73 -28.81 -16.26
C LYS A 139 -35.54 -29.02 -14.96
N ASP A 140 -36.29 -28.00 -14.54
CA ASP A 140 -37.10 -28.00 -13.32
C ASP A 140 -38.62 -28.00 -13.60
N HIS A 141 -39.04 -28.31 -14.83
CA HIS A 141 -40.44 -28.23 -15.26
C HIS A 141 -41.39 -28.96 -14.32
N GLN A 142 -41.07 -30.21 -13.94
CA GLN A 142 -41.95 -31.00 -13.07
C GLN A 142 -42.15 -30.36 -11.69
N LYS A 143 -41.08 -29.81 -11.09
CA LYS A 143 -41.16 -29.13 -9.80
C LYS A 143 -42.03 -27.89 -9.91
N LEU A 144 -41.80 -27.07 -10.94
CA LEU A 144 -42.59 -25.88 -11.22
C LEU A 144 -44.08 -26.21 -11.38
N MET A 145 -44.42 -27.28 -12.12
CA MET A 145 -45.82 -27.69 -12.32
C MET A 145 -46.51 -28.06 -11.01
N VAL A 146 -45.85 -28.81 -10.13
CA VAL A 146 -46.39 -29.17 -8.80
C VAL A 146 -46.66 -27.91 -8.00
N LEU A 147 -45.69 -27.00 -7.94
CA LEU A 147 -45.79 -25.75 -7.18
C LEU A 147 -46.88 -24.81 -7.71
N LEU A 148 -47.03 -24.71 -9.04
CA LEU A 148 -48.13 -23.96 -9.65
C LEU A 148 -49.48 -24.57 -9.29
N MET A 149 -49.62 -25.90 -9.34
CA MET A 149 -50.87 -26.57 -8.97
C MET A 149 -51.23 -26.41 -7.48
N GLU A 150 -50.24 -26.32 -6.60
CA GLU A 150 -50.46 -26.13 -5.16
C GLU A 150 -50.82 -24.69 -4.80
N ASN A 151 -50.24 -23.70 -5.49
CA ASN A 151 -50.35 -22.29 -5.10
C ASN A 151 -51.27 -21.46 -6.01
N TRP A 152 -51.64 -21.95 -7.20
CA TRP A 152 -52.50 -21.24 -8.14
C TRP A 152 -53.87 -21.93 -8.32
N PRO A 153 -54.98 -21.30 -7.90
CA PRO A 153 -56.32 -21.89 -8.01
C PRO A 153 -56.90 -21.85 -9.43
N GLY A 154 -56.30 -21.08 -10.34
CA GLY A 154 -56.81 -20.84 -11.69
C GLY A 154 -56.19 -21.73 -12.77
N THR A 155 -56.52 -21.41 -14.03
CA THR A 155 -55.81 -22.00 -15.18
C THR A 155 -54.50 -21.26 -15.42
N PHE A 156 -53.49 -21.96 -15.92
CA PHE A 156 -52.23 -21.36 -16.31
C PHE A 156 -51.74 -21.90 -17.67
N ASN A 157 -50.94 -21.10 -18.37
CA ASN A 157 -50.28 -21.46 -19.61
C ASN A 157 -48.79 -21.22 -19.46
N LEU A 158 -47.99 -22.25 -19.70
CA LEU A 158 -46.55 -22.21 -19.58
C LEU A 158 -45.90 -22.31 -20.97
N LYS A 159 -45.07 -21.33 -21.31
CA LYS A 159 -44.27 -21.30 -22.54
C LYS A 159 -42.79 -21.15 -22.23
N TYR A 160 -41.97 -21.57 -23.19
CA TYR A 160 -40.53 -21.46 -23.13
C TYR A 160 -40.00 -20.59 -24.28
N HIS A 161 -38.99 -19.78 -24.01
CA HIS A 161 -38.35 -18.91 -25.00
C HIS A 161 -36.83 -18.82 -24.78
N GLN A 162 -36.12 -18.23 -25.73
CA GLN A 162 -34.64 -18.26 -25.77
C GLN A 162 -33.96 -17.18 -24.92
N GLU A 163 -34.70 -16.16 -24.46
CA GLU A 163 -34.09 -15.07 -23.71
C GLU A 163 -34.00 -15.42 -22.22
N GLN A 164 -33.00 -14.88 -21.53
CA GLN A 164 -32.73 -15.16 -20.11
C GLN A 164 -33.57 -14.26 -19.20
N ARG A 165 -34.89 -14.29 -19.38
CA ARG A 165 -35.85 -13.55 -18.57
C ARG A 165 -37.14 -14.32 -18.36
N PHE A 166 -37.82 -14.01 -17.28
CA PHE A 166 -39.09 -14.58 -16.90
C PHE A 166 -40.18 -13.54 -17.10
N ILE A 167 -41.21 -13.89 -17.84
CA ILE A 167 -42.35 -13.00 -18.09
C ILE A 167 -43.58 -13.65 -17.48
N MET A 168 -44.24 -12.93 -16.60
CA MET A 168 -45.44 -13.35 -15.88
C MET A 168 -46.54 -12.38 -16.23
N SER A 169 -47.70 -12.86 -16.66
CA SER A 169 -48.84 -11.99 -16.93
C SER A 169 -50.15 -12.61 -16.47
N CYS A 170 -51.01 -11.80 -15.85
CA CYS A 170 -52.33 -12.17 -15.39
C CYS A 170 -53.27 -10.97 -15.57
N GLY A 171 -54.30 -11.12 -16.40
CA GLY A 171 -55.18 -10.01 -16.78
C GLY A 171 -54.39 -8.89 -17.48
N ASP A 172 -54.54 -7.66 -16.98
CA ASP A 172 -53.83 -6.47 -17.49
C ASP A 172 -52.44 -6.27 -16.85
N GLN A 173 -52.02 -7.16 -15.95
CA GLN A 173 -50.74 -7.06 -15.25
C GLN A 173 -49.68 -7.92 -15.91
N ILE A 174 -48.50 -7.35 -16.08
CA ILE A 174 -47.31 -8.01 -16.59
C ILE A 174 -46.11 -7.65 -15.72
N ALA A 175 -45.32 -8.66 -15.37
CA ALA A 175 -44.05 -8.51 -14.69
C ALA A 175 -42.96 -9.25 -15.46
N GLU A 176 -41.78 -8.64 -15.49
CA GLU A 176 -40.57 -9.22 -16.06
C GLU A 176 -39.53 -9.33 -14.95
N PHE A 177 -38.95 -10.51 -14.80
CA PHE A 177 -37.79 -10.74 -13.95
C PHE A 177 -36.60 -11.13 -14.82
N SER A 178 -35.55 -10.32 -14.77
CA SER A 178 -34.28 -10.59 -15.45
C SER A 178 -33.20 -10.86 -14.39
N PRO A 179 -32.70 -12.11 -14.30
CA PRO A 179 -31.57 -12.46 -13.45
C PRO A 179 -30.35 -11.55 -13.65
N GLU A 180 -30.04 -11.21 -14.91
CA GLU A 180 -28.92 -10.34 -15.25
C GLU A 180 -29.11 -8.93 -14.69
N GLN A 181 -30.29 -8.33 -14.90
CA GLN A 181 -30.59 -6.99 -14.37
C GLN A 181 -30.57 -6.97 -12.84
N PHE A 182 -31.05 -8.03 -12.19
CA PHE A 182 -30.98 -8.17 -10.74
C PHE A 182 -29.52 -8.18 -10.26
N VAL A 183 -28.67 -9.01 -10.88
CA VAL A 183 -27.24 -9.10 -10.54
C VAL A 183 -26.55 -7.75 -10.76
N GLU A 184 -26.76 -7.08 -11.89
CA GLU A 184 -26.17 -5.76 -12.15
C GLU A 184 -26.61 -4.72 -11.13
N THR A 185 -27.90 -4.73 -10.75
CA THR A 185 -28.43 -3.81 -9.75
C THR A 185 -27.78 -4.06 -8.38
N ALA A 186 -27.72 -5.32 -7.95
CA ALA A 186 -27.13 -5.69 -6.66
C ALA A 186 -25.62 -5.39 -6.61
N VAL A 187 -24.88 -5.70 -7.68
CA VAL A 187 -23.46 -5.37 -7.81
C VAL A 187 -23.25 -3.85 -7.85
N GLY A 188 -24.14 -3.12 -8.52
CA GLY A 188 -24.14 -1.65 -8.57
C GLY A 188 -24.31 -1.01 -7.19
N VAL A 189 -25.20 -1.54 -6.36
CA VAL A 189 -25.38 -1.10 -4.97
C VAL A 189 -24.12 -1.35 -4.14
N ILE A 190 -23.53 -2.55 -4.24
CA ILE A 190 -22.28 -2.86 -3.54
C ILE A 190 -21.15 -1.94 -3.99
N LYS A 191 -21.01 -1.72 -5.31
CA LYS A 191 -20.03 -0.81 -5.86
C LYS A 191 -20.20 0.60 -5.29
N HIS A 192 -21.43 1.12 -5.27
CA HIS A 192 -21.71 2.45 -4.75
C HIS A 192 -21.25 2.60 -3.28
N HIS A 193 -21.49 1.58 -2.44
CA HIS A 193 -21.01 1.59 -1.05
C HIS A 193 -19.49 1.42 -0.90
N LEU A 194 -18.80 0.88 -1.90
CA LEU A 194 -17.36 0.68 -1.89
C LEU A 194 -16.57 1.79 -2.62
N ASP A 195 -17.23 2.65 -3.39
CA ASP A 195 -16.60 3.72 -4.16
C ASP A 195 -15.84 4.71 -3.26
N GLU A 196 -16.25 4.85 -1.99
CA GLU A 196 -15.58 5.71 -0.99
C GLU A 196 -14.32 5.06 -0.39
N LEU A 197 -14.19 3.74 -0.42
CA LEU A 197 -13.11 3.01 0.26
C LEU A 197 -11.70 3.45 -0.18
N PRO A 198 -11.39 3.62 -1.48
CA PRO A 198 -10.08 4.11 -1.90
C PRO A 198 -9.80 5.54 -1.40
N GLN A 199 -10.83 6.37 -1.30
CA GLN A 199 -10.72 7.74 -0.81
C GLN A 199 -10.52 7.78 0.71
N ASP A 200 -11.17 6.90 1.45
CA ASP A 200 -10.94 6.74 2.89
C ASP A 200 -9.51 6.28 3.17
N CYS A 201 -9.01 5.30 2.42
CA CYS A 201 -7.61 4.86 2.52
C CYS A 201 -6.62 5.99 2.21
N ARG A 202 -6.92 6.83 1.21
CA ARG A 202 -6.12 8.04 0.91
C ARG A 202 -6.15 9.02 2.06
N THR A 203 -7.33 9.31 2.60
CA THR A 203 -7.51 10.25 3.71
C THR A 203 -6.74 9.79 4.96
N ILE A 204 -6.76 8.49 5.28
CA ILE A 204 -5.96 7.92 6.37
C ILE A 204 -4.46 8.12 6.12
N SER A 205 -4.02 7.88 4.89
CA SER A 205 -2.62 8.04 4.50
C SER A 205 -2.17 9.51 4.61
N ASP A 206 -2.99 10.44 4.11
CA ASP A 206 -2.71 11.87 4.15
C ASP A 206 -2.69 12.38 5.59
N ASN A 207 -3.62 11.93 6.44
CA ASN A 207 -3.63 12.27 7.86
C ASN A 207 -2.37 11.76 8.58
N ALA A 208 -1.91 10.54 8.26
CA ALA A 208 -0.69 9.99 8.85
C ALA A 208 0.55 10.78 8.42
N ILE A 209 0.64 11.16 7.14
CA ILE A 209 1.73 12.02 6.63
C ILE A 209 1.70 13.38 7.33
N ASN A 210 0.53 14.01 7.43
CA ASN A 210 0.39 15.32 8.07
C ASN A 210 0.77 15.27 9.56
N ALA A 211 0.34 14.23 10.28
CA ALA A 211 0.72 14.03 11.68
C ALA A 211 2.23 13.86 11.84
N LEU A 212 2.88 13.10 10.94
CA LEU A 212 4.34 12.93 10.94
C LEU A 212 5.07 14.24 10.65
N ILE A 213 4.58 15.03 9.70
CA ILE A 213 5.13 16.36 9.38
C ILE A 213 5.01 17.31 10.58
N ASP A 214 3.87 17.29 11.27
CA ASP A 214 3.64 18.15 12.44
C ASP A 214 4.48 17.74 13.65
N GLU A 215 4.63 16.42 13.89
CA GLU A 215 5.56 15.92 14.91
C GLU A 215 7.01 16.31 14.60
N TRP A 216 7.41 16.24 13.33
CA TRP A 216 8.75 16.65 12.92
C TRP A 216 8.96 18.15 13.16
N LYS A 217 8.04 19.01 12.71
CA LYS A 217 8.12 20.46 12.93
C LYS A 217 8.23 20.83 14.41
N THR A 218 7.45 20.18 15.27
CA THR A 218 7.47 20.45 16.72
C THR A 218 8.78 20.02 17.37
N LYS A 219 9.36 18.88 16.99
CA LYS A 219 10.67 18.43 17.47
C LYS A 219 11.81 19.30 16.97
N THR A 220 11.82 19.66 15.68
CA THR A 220 12.86 20.53 15.12
C THR A 220 12.82 21.94 15.74
N GLN A 221 11.63 22.48 16.03
CA GLN A 221 11.51 23.76 16.75
C GLN A 221 12.01 23.67 18.20
N ALA A 222 11.82 22.53 18.89
CA ALA A 222 12.30 22.33 20.25
C ALA A 222 13.83 22.21 20.34
N GLU A 223 14.49 21.66 19.32
CA GLU A 223 15.95 21.53 19.27
C GLU A 223 16.66 22.85 18.93
N VAL A 224 16.03 23.77 18.19
CA VAL A 224 16.61 25.10 17.90
C VAL A 224 16.61 26.03 19.12
N ILE A 225 15.84 25.72 20.18
CA ILE A 225 15.75 26.54 21.41
C ILE A 225 16.74 26.06 22.51
N ARG A 226 17.50 24.98 22.29
CA ARG A 226 18.53 24.49 23.24
C ARG A 226 19.94 24.76 22.74
#